data_AF-A0A154M451-F1
#
_entry.id   AF-A0A154M451-F1
#
_cell.length_a   1.000
_cell.length_b   1.000
_cell.length_c   1.000
_cell.angle_alpha   90.00
_cell.angle_beta   90.00
_cell.angle_gamma   90.00
#
_symmetry.space_group_name_H-M   'P 1'
#
loop_
_entity.id
_entity.type
_entity.pdbx_description
1 polymer ?
#
loop_
_entity_poly.entity_id
_entity_poly.type
_entity_poly.pdbx_seq_one_letter_code
_entity_poly.pdbx_strand_id
1 'polypeptide(L)'
;MKRTSFAQWPCSIARTMDLLGDWWTPLVLREAFYGIRRFDEFQQELGIARNTLADRLRRLVAEGLLEKRAYQAEPVRYDYVLTEKGADFYGVLAAMSRWGDRWLSGEAGPPVILHHDTCGHDTHAEVVCAHCAGPLTAENSRAKLGPGYPAKLANRPDVLRRFTAQQV
;
A
#
# COMPACT_ATOMS: atom_id res chain seq x y z
N MET A 1 -7.40 1.25 -22.69
CA MET A 1 -8.51 0.49 -22.06
C MET A 1 -8.91 1.22 -20.78
N LYS A 2 -10.18 1.61 -20.62
CA LYS A 2 -10.65 2.30 -19.42
C LYS A 2 -10.70 1.29 -18.28
N ARG A 3 -9.90 1.51 -17.23
CA ARG A 3 -9.82 0.58 -16.09
C ARG A 3 -11.14 0.61 -15.31
N THR A 4 -11.62 -0.55 -14.90
CA THR A 4 -12.75 -0.66 -13.95
C THR A 4 -12.32 -0.01 -12.63
N SER A 5 -13.10 0.96 -12.16
CA SER A 5 -12.81 1.61 -10.88
C SER A 5 -13.50 0.88 -9.72
N PHE A 6 -12.76 0.69 -8.63
CA PHE A 6 -13.28 0.14 -7.37
C PHE A 6 -13.37 1.18 -6.25
N ALA A 7 -13.21 2.48 -6.55
CA ALA A 7 -13.17 3.55 -5.56
C ALA A 7 -14.44 3.63 -4.67
N GLN A 8 -15.60 3.24 -5.22
CA GLN A 8 -16.87 3.21 -4.48
C GLN A 8 -17.29 1.81 -4.03
N TRP A 9 -16.44 0.79 -4.25
CA TRP A 9 -16.76 -0.57 -3.86
C TRP A 9 -16.89 -0.66 -2.32
N PRO A 10 -17.84 -1.45 -1.77
CA PRO A 10 -18.00 -1.63 -0.33
C PRO A 10 -16.93 -2.56 0.27
N CYS A 11 -15.65 -2.29 -0.04
CA CYS A 11 -14.49 -3.03 0.44
C CYS A 11 -13.26 -2.12 0.40
N SER A 12 -12.63 -1.86 1.54
CA SER A 12 -11.43 -1.02 1.61
C SER A 12 -10.27 -1.61 0.82
N ILE A 13 -10.11 -2.94 0.81
CA ILE A 13 -9.09 -3.62 0.00
C ILE A 13 -9.29 -3.30 -1.49
N ALA A 14 -10.54 -3.36 -1.98
CA ALA A 14 -10.83 -3.04 -3.37
C ALA A 14 -10.50 -1.57 -3.70
N ARG A 15 -10.79 -0.64 -2.80
CA ARG A 15 -10.43 0.79 -2.96
C ARG A 15 -8.91 0.99 -2.96
N THR A 16 -8.17 0.29 -2.10
CA THR A 16 -6.70 0.33 -2.10
C THR A 16 -6.12 -0.26 -3.40
N MET A 17 -6.67 -1.37 -3.89
CA MET A 17 -6.28 -1.96 -5.19
C MET A 17 -6.62 -1.04 -6.36
N ASP A 18 -7.73 -0.30 -6.26
CA ASP A 18 -8.02 0.77 -7.21
C ASP A 18 -6.85 1.75 -7.20
N LEU A 19 -6.54 2.37 -6.06
CA LEU A 19 -5.45 3.34 -5.91
C LEU A 19 -4.11 2.80 -6.45
N LEU A 20 -3.74 1.56 -6.11
CA LEU A 20 -2.50 0.96 -6.57
C LEU A 20 -2.39 0.87 -8.08
N GLY A 21 -3.48 0.70 -8.83
CA GLY A 21 -3.40 0.80 -10.29
C GLY A 21 -2.90 -0.46 -10.99
N ASP A 22 -1.74 -0.91 -10.54
CA ASP A 22 -0.80 -1.81 -11.19
C ASP A 22 0.40 -2.05 -10.26
N TRP A 23 1.37 -2.81 -10.75
CA TRP A 23 2.57 -3.22 -10.03
C TRP A 23 3.64 -2.12 -9.88
N TRP A 24 3.59 -1.01 -10.62
CA TRP A 24 4.61 0.04 -10.52
C TRP A 24 4.36 1.00 -9.36
N THR A 25 3.09 1.27 -9.01
CA THR A 25 2.77 2.16 -7.88
C THR A 25 3.43 1.75 -6.56
N PRO A 26 3.39 0.48 -6.11
CA PRO A 26 4.07 0.10 -4.87
C PRO A 26 5.60 0.23 -4.99
N LEU A 27 6.18 0.04 -6.18
CA LEU A 27 7.62 0.23 -6.40
C LEU A 27 8.02 1.70 -6.36
N VAL A 28 7.21 2.61 -6.92
CA VAL A 28 7.42 4.06 -6.81
C VAL A 28 7.33 4.50 -5.34
N LEU A 29 6.36 3.98 -4.59
CA LEU A 29 6.27 4.28 -3.15
C LEU A 29 7.46 3.73 -2.37
N ARG A 30 7.94 2.52 -2.68
CA ARG A 30 9.15 1.93 -2.09
C ARG A 30 10.36 2.86 -2.26
N GLU A 31 10.62 3.33 -3.48
CA GLU A 31 11.70 4.28 -3.75
C GLU A 31 11.55 5.58 -2.96
N ALA A 32 10.32 6.07 -2.80
CA ALA A 32 10.06 7.25 -1.97
C ALA A 32 10.42 7.03 -0.50
N PHE A 33 10.20 5.82 0.04
CA PHE A 33 10.64 5.43 1.38
C PHE A 33 12.16 5.30 1.50
N TYR A 34 12.86 4.92 0.42
CA TYR A 34 14.32 4.97 0.34
C TYR A 34 14.88 6.39 0.21
N GLY A 35 14.02 7.41 0.21
CA GLY A 35 14.40 8.82 0.20
C GLY A 35 14.50 9.42 -1.20
N ILE A 36 14.16 8.67 -2.25
CA ILE A 36 14.14 9.20 -3.62
C ILE A 36 12.99 10.18 -3.76
N ARG A 37 13.30 11.37 -4.27
CA ARG A 37 12.33 12.46 -4.42
C ARG A 37 12.24 13.00 -5.84
N ARG A 38 13.21 12.72 -6.70
CA ARG A 38 13.29 13.34 -8.03
C ARG A 38 12.88 12.38 -9.13
N PHE A 39 12.26 12.95 -10.16
CA PHE A 39 11.76 12.17 -11.30
C PHE A 39 12.85 11.32 -11.96
N ASP A 40 14.02 11.91 -12.24
CA ASP A 40 15.08 11.19 -12.95
C ASP A 40 15.72 10.10 -12.07
N GLU A 41 15.80 10.31 -10.75
CA GLU A 41 16.24 9.29 -9.79
C GLU A 41 15.25 8.11 -9.75
N PHE A 42 13.94 8.36 -9.65
CA PHE A 42 12.92 7.31 -9.78
C PHE A 42 13.04 6.54 -11.10
N GLN A 43 13.28 7.25 -12.19
CA GLN A 43 13.39 6.64 -13.52
C GLN A 43 14.62 5.74 -13.62
N GLN A 44 15.75 6.20 -13.08
CA GLN A 44 17.01 5.47 -13.05
C GLN A 44 16.88 4.17 -12.23
N GLU A 45 16.35 4.25 -11.01
CA GLU A 45 16.28 3.10 -10.11
C GLU A 45 15.25 2.06 -10.55
N LEU A 46 14.11 2.50 -11.11
CA LEU A 46 13.04 1.58 -11.51
C LEU A 46 13.18 1.05 -12.95
N GLY A 47 13.97 1.70 -13.80
CA GLY A 47 14.06 1.37 -15.23
C GLY A 47 12.73 1.51 -15.99
N ILE A 48 11.73 2.15 -15.38
CA ILE A 48 10.39 2.30 -15.93
C ILE A 48 10.36 3.36 -17.04
N ALA A 49 9.51 3.17 -18.05
CA ALA A 49 9.30 4.18 -19.08
C ALA A 49 8.83 5.52 -18.49
N ARG A 50 9.41 6.64 -18.96
CA ARG A 50 9.14 8.01 -18.45
C ARG A 50 7.64 8.35 -18.43
N ASN A 51 6.90 7.99 -19.48
CA ASN A 51 5.46 8.25 -19.56
C ASN A 51 4.67 7.50 -18.48
N THR A 52 5.04 6.24 -18.21
CA THR A 52 4.42 5.44 -17.15
C THR A 52 4.74 6.03 -15.78
N LEU A 53 6.00 6.39 -15.52
CA LEU A 53 6.39 7.04 -14.26
C LEU A 53 5.66 8.36 -14.04
N ALA A 54 5.57 9.20 -15.07
CA ALA A 54 4.85 10.47 -15.01
C ALA A 54 3.36 10.26 -14.67
N ASP A 55 2.74 9.23 -15.24
CA ASP A 55 1.36 8.85 -14.92
C ASP A 55 1.21 8.37 -13.47
N ARG A 56 2.12 7.52 -12.98
CA ARG A 56 2.11 7.05 -11.58
C ARG A 56 2.29 8.18 -10.59
N LEU A 57 3.30 9.03 -10.79
CA LEU A 57 3.57 10.16 -9.89
C LEU A 57 2.42 11.17 -9.90
N ARG A 58 1.85 11.47 -11.07
CA ARG A 58 0.67 12.35 -11.17
C ARG A 58 -0.50 11.77 -10.37
N ARG A 59 -0.72 10.46 -10.47
CA ARG A 59 -1.78 9.78 -9.75
C ARG A 59 -1.55 9.76 -8.24
N LEU A 60 -0.36 9.40 -7.79
CA LEU A 60 0.00 9.40 -6.38
C LEU A 60 -0.17 10.79 -5.75
N VAL A 61 0.11 11.85 -6.52
CA VAL A 61 -0.15 13.23 -6.11
C VAL A 61 -1.66 13.54 -6.05
N ALA A 62 -2.41 13.15 -7.09
CA ALA A 62 -3.86 13.37 -7.12
C ALA A 62 -4.61 12.61 -6.00
N GLU A 63 -4.12 11.42 -5.64
CA GLU A 63 -4.65 10.60 -4.55
C GLU A 63 -4.11 11.03 -3.18
N GLY A 64 -3.21 12.02 -3.12
CA GLY A 64 -2.68 12.60 -1.90
C GLY A 64 -1.71 11.70 -1.13
N LEU A 65 -1.02 10.77 -1.79
CA LEU A 65 0.08 9.97 -1.19
C LEU A 65 1.42 10.69 -1.33
N LEU A 66 1.58 11.46 -2.41
CA LEU A 66 2.72 12.32 -2.63
C LEU A 66 2.25 13.77 -2.77
N GLU A 67 3.14 14.70 -2.49
CA GLU A 67 2.98 16.10 -2.85
C GLU A 67 4.15 16.56 -3.72
N LYS A 68 3.88 17.50 -4.64
CA LYS A 68 4.93 18.18 -5.39
C LYS A 68 5.40 19.41 -4.63
N ARG A 69 6.65 19.41 -4.19
CA ARG A 69 7.27 20.54 -3.49
C ARG A 69 8.34 21.15 -4.36
N ALA A 70 8.20 22.44 -4.69
CA ALA A 70 9.25 23.15 -5.41
C ALA A 70 10.47 23.32 -4.50
N TYR A 71 11.66 22.92 -4.98
CA TYR A 71 12.92 23.13 -4.25
C TYR A 71 13.84 24.16 -4.94
N GLN A 72 13.54 24.52 -6.18
CA GLN A 72 14.24 25.53 -6.97
C GLN A 72 13.19 26.32 -7.75
N ALA A 73 13.38 27.63 -7.88
CA ALA A 73 12.44 28.52 -8.55
C ALA A 73 12.77 28.75 -10.04
N GLU A 74 14.04 28.71 -10.45
CA GLU A 74 14.45 29.02 -11.83
C GLU A 74 15.56 28.08 -12.36
N PRO A 75 15.27 27.19 -13.33
CA PRO A 75 13.93 26.70 -13.68
C PRO A 75 13.27 26.03 -12.47
N VAL A 76 11.93 26.04 -12.42
CA VAL A 76 11.21 25.38 -11.31
C VAL A 76 11.50 23.89 -11.30
N ARG A 77 12.00 23.37 -10.18
CA ARG A 77 12.23 21.93 -9.98
C ARG A 77 11.43 21.45 -8.78
N TYR A 78 10.91 20.23 -8.90
CA TYR A 78 10.02 19.64 -7.92
C TYR A 78 10.61 18.36 -7.34
N ASP A 79 10.45 18.23 -6.03
CA ASP A 79 10.53 16.97 -5.31
C ASP A 79 9.12 16.38 -5.17
N TYR A 80 9.05 15.06 -5.16
CA TYR A 80 7.88 14.28 -4.77
C TYR A 80 8.10 13.79 -3.35
N VAL A 81 7.29 14.27 -2.41
CA VAL A 81 7.46 13.99 -0.99
C VAL A 81 6.25 13.23 -0.47
N LEU A 82 6.47 12.23 0.40
CA LEU A 82 5.39 11.50 1.06
C LEU A 82 4.55 12.45 1.92
N THR A 83 3.23 12.35 1.78
CA THR A 83 2.26 12.95 2.70
C THR A 83 2.06 12.04 3.91
N GLU A 84 1.23 12.44 4.87
CA GLU A 84 0.79 11.56 5.96
C GLU A 84 0.14 10.26 5.44
N LYS A 85 -0.79 10.37 4.47
CA LYS A 85 -1.41 9.21 3.81
C LYS A 85 -0.39 8.35 3.06
N GLY A 86 0.63 8.96 2.47
CA GLY A 86 1.72 8.24 1.82
C GLY A 86 2.59 7.49 2.82
N ALA A 87 2.98 8.14 3.92
CA ALA A 87 3.80 7.56 4.98
C ALA A 87 3.11 6.37 5.66
N ASP A 88 1.80 6.45 5.93
CA ASP A 88 1.01 5.36 6.49
C ASP A 88 0.98 4.10 5.59
N PHE A 89 1.24 4.25 4.28
CA PHE A 89 1.34 3.13 3.35
C PHE A 89 2.54 2.21 3.61
N TYR A 90 3.50 2.63 4.44
CA TYR A 90 4.67 1.83 4.80
C TYR A 90 4.30 0.44 5.34
N GLY A 91 3.28 0.37 6.20
CA GLY A 91 2.83 -0.90 6.78
C GLY A 91 2.36 -1.91 5.73
N VAL A 92 1.77 -1.43 4.63
CA VAL A 92 1.37 -2.28 3.49
C VAL A 92 2.59 -2.85 2.79
N LEU A 93 3.59 -2.01 2.49
CA LEU A 93 4.83 -2.45 1.84
C LEU A 93 5.62 -3.43 2.71
N ALA A 94 5.70 -3.18 4.02
CA ALA A 94 6.40 -4.05 4.96
C ALA A 94 5.73 -5.43 5.07
N ALA A 95 4.39 -5.49 5.10
CA ALA A 95 3.64 -6.75 5.07
C ALA A 95 3.80 -7.48 3.73
N MET A 96 3.85 -6.76 2.61
CA MET A 96 4.16 -7.34 1.29
C MET A 96 5.58 -7.92 1.26
N SER A 97 6.58 -7.22 1.82
CA SER A 97 7.96 -7.69 1.91
C SER A 97 8.02 -9.02 2.63
N ARG A 98 7.46 -9.11 3.84
CA ARG A 98 7.45 -10.36 4.62
C ARG A 98 6.88 -11.54 3.84
N TRP A 99 5.77 -11.33 3.13
CA TRP A 99 5.17 -12.40 2.33
C TRP A 99 6.11 -12.82 1.18
N GLY A 100 6.70 -11.85 0.48
CA GLY A 100 7.69 -12.10 -0.57
C GLY A 100 8.93 -12.82 -0.03
N ASP A 101 9.46 -12.37 1.09
CA ASP A 101 10.64 -12.94 1.74
C ASP A 101 10.44 -14.41 2.10
N ARG A 102 9.22 -14.78 2.52
CA ARG A 102 8.88 -16.14 2.90
C ARG A 102 8.70 -17.09 1.71
N TRP A 103 8.13 -16.60 0.61
CA TRP A 103 7.62 -17.48 -0.46
C TRP A 103 8.35 -17.34 -1.80
N LEU A 104 9.01 -16.21 -2.03
CA LEU A 104 9.65 -15.87 -3.30
C LEU A 104 11.18 -15.77 -3.20
N SER A 105 11.74 -15.76 -1.99
CA SER A 105 13.18 -15.84 -1.78
C SER A 105 13.75 -17.17 -2.26
N GLY A 106 14.90 -17.12 -2.92
CA GLY A 106 15.69 -18.32 -3.23
C GLY A 106 16.49 -18.81 -2.02
N GLU A 107 17.38 -19.77 -2.25
CA GLU A 107 18.23 -20.36 -1.19
C GLU A 107 19.10 -19.33 -0.46
N ALA A 108 19.49 -18.25 -1.14
CA ALA A 108 20.27 -17.15 -0.57
C ALA A 108 19.48 -16.27 0.41
N GLY A 109 18.17 -16.44 0.51
CA GLY A 109 17.30 -15.62 1.36
C GLY A 109 16.79 -14.34 0.69
N PRO A 110 16.15 -13.45 1.47
CA PRO A 110 15.54 -12.23 0.94
C PRO A 110 16.60 -11.21 0.49
N PRO A 111 16.36 -10.49 -0.61
CA PRO A 111 17.34 -9.53 -1.15
C PRO A 111 17.43 -8.23 -0.35
N VAL A 112 16.43 -7.93 0.49
CA VAL A 112 16.38 -6.75 1.36
C VAL A 112 15.83 -7.19 2.71
N ILE A 113 16.48 -6.77 3.79
CA ILE A 113 16.07 -7.08 5.16
C ILE A 113 15.63 -5.77 5.83
N LEU A 114 14.50 -5.81 6.55
CA LEU A 114 14.09 -4.68 7.37
C LEU A 114 14.89 -4.68 8.67
N HIS A 115 15.57 -3.56 8.96
CA HIS A 115 16.25 -3.33 10.23
C HIS A 115 15.44 -2.32 11.06
N HIS A 116 15.19 -2.63 12.34
CA HIS A 116 14.53 -1.69 13.24
C HIS A 116 15.56 -0.87 14.00
N ASP A 117 15.82 0.35 13.53
CA ASP A 117 16.86 1.24 14.06
C ASP A 117 16.78 1.47 15.57
N THR A 118 15.57 1.53 16.13
CA THR A 118 15.38 1.78 17.58
C THR A 118 15.91 0.62 18.45
N CYS A 119 15.77 -0.63 17.99
CA CYS A 119 16.23 -1.79 18.77
C CYS A 119 17.47 -2.48 18.18
N GLY A 120 17.92 -2.11 16.99
CA GLY A 120 19.11 -2.66 16.34
C GLY A 120 18.94 -4.09 15.82
N HIS A 121 17.71 -4.57 15.62
CA HIS A 121 17.45 -5.94 15.15
C HIS A 121 16.89 -5.95 13.74
N ASP A 122 17.39 -6.90 12.95
CA ASP A 122 16.73 -7.33 11.72
C ASP A 122 15.38 -7.96 12.07
N THR A 123 14.35 -7.57 11.32
CA THR A 123 12.96 -7.85 11.66
C THR A 123 12.11 -8.01 10.40
N HIS A 124 10.83 -8.32 10.61
CA HIS A 124 9.81 -8.38 9.59
C HIS A 124 8.47 -7.86 10.15
N ALA A 125 7.57 -7.44 9.27
CA ALA A 125 6.28 -6.91 9.68
C ALA A 125 5.35 -7.99 10.26
N GLU A 126 4.86 -7.79 11.48
CA GLU A 126 3.81 -8.64 12.06
C GLU A 126 2.44 -7.96 12.01
N VAL A 127 1.40 -8.76 11.72
CA VAL A 127 0.01 -8.31 11.73
C VAL A 127 -0.60 -8.76 13.07
N VAL A 128 -0.82 -7.79 13.96
CA VAL A 128 -1.27 -8.04 15.33
C VAL A 128 -2.58 -7.32 15.63
N CYS A 129 -3.32 -7.83 16.61
CA CYS A 129 -4.52 -7.17 17.10
C CYS A 129 -4.14 -5.88 17.84
N ALA A 130 -4.68 -4.74 17.41
CA ALA A 130 -4.42 -3.45 18.06
C ALA A 130 -4.88 -3.37 19.53
N HIS A 131 -5.70 -4.31 20.01
CA HIS A 131 -6.19 -4.32 21.39
C HIS A 131 -5.33 -5.17 22.34
N CYS A 132 -4.98 -6.40 21.95
CA CYS A 132 -4.25 -7.34 22.80
C CYS A 132 -2.82 -7.66 22.34
N ALA A 133 -2.39 -7.09 21.21
CA ALA A 133 -1.10 -7.35 20.55
C ALA A 133 -0.83 -8.82 20.13
N GLY A 134 -1.81 -9.72 20.30
CA GLY A 134 -1.70 -11.09 19.79
C GLY A 134 -1.76 -11.15 18.26
N PRO A 135 -1.26 -12.25 17.64
CA PRO A 135 -1.32 -12.42 16.19
C PRO A 135 -2.75 -12.28 15.65
N LEU A 136 -2.93 -11.55 14.55
CA LEU A 136 -4.22 -11.39 13.89
C LEU A 136 -4.19 -12.18 12.57
N THR A 137 -4.91 -13.31 12.53
CA THR A 137 -4.89 -14.27 11.43
C THR A 137 -6.28 -14.49 10.85
N ALA A 138 -6.38 -15.19 9.72
CA ALA A 138 -7.68 -15.52 9.11
C ALA A 138 -8.53 -16.45 9.99
N GLU A 139 -7.89 -17.26 10.83
CA GLU A 139 -8.52 -18.25 11.71
C GLU A 139 -9.06 -17.62 12.99
N ASN A 140 -8.42 -16.56 13.48
CA ASN A 140 -8.80 -15.91 14.74
C ASN A 140 -9.48 -14.54 14.57
N SER A 141 -9.75 -14.14 13.32
CA SER A 141 -10.43 -12.89 13.00
C SER A 141 -11.62 -13.11 12.06
N ARG A 142 -12.60 -12.21 12.12
CA ARG A 142 -13.76 -12.23 11.21
C ARG A 142 -14.12 -10.84 10.74
N ALA A 143 -14.46 -10.73 9.46
CA ALA A 143 -15.01 -9.50 8.92
C ALA A 143 -16.46 -9.32 9.40
N LYS A 144 -16.79 -8.11 9.86
CA LYS A 144 -18.16 -7.68 10.16
C LYS A 144 -18.51 -6.49 9.28
N LEU A 145 -19.80 -6.26 9.06
CA LEU A 145 -20.26 -5.06 8.38
C LEU A 145 -19.90 -3.82 9.21
N GLY A 146 -19.15 -2.90 8.60
CA GLY A 146 -18.88 -1.59 9.17
C GLY A 146 -19.93 -0.55 8.78
N PRO A 147 -19.91 0.64 9.41
CA PRO A 147 -20.89 1.70 9.16
C PRO A 147 -20.89 2.23 7.73
N GLY A 148 -19.79 2.08 6.99
CA GLY A 148 -19.68 2.48 5.58
C GLY A 148 -20.25 1.48 4.57
N TYR A 149 -20.83 0.35 5.02
CA TYR A 149 -21.42 -0.63 4.11
C TYR A 149 -22.78 -0.14 3.60
N PRO A 150 -23.08 -0.22 2.28
CA PRO A 150 -24.34 0.30 1.74
C PRO A 150 -25.57 -0.39 2.33
N ALA A 151 -26.46 0.38 2.96
CA ALA A 151 -27.67 -0.12 3.61
C ALA A 151 -28.57 -0.95 2.65
N LYS A 152 -28.66 -0.52 1.39
CA LYS A 152 -29.43 -1.23 0.34
C LYS A 152 -28.91 -2.64 0.06
N LEU A 153 -27.63 -2.93 0.33
CA LEU A 153 -27.01 -4.24 0.11
C LEU A 153 -26.93 -5.07 1.40
N ALA A 154 -26.96 -4.43 2.57
CA ALA A 154 -26.73 -5.08 3.85
C ALA A 154 -27.69 -6.25 4.14
N ASN A 155 -28.95 -6.12 3.71
CA ASN A 155 -29.99 -7.13 3.94
C ASN A 155 -30.03 -8.25 2.89
N ARG A 156 -29.12 -8.25 1.92
CA ARG A 156 -29.08 -9.31 0.90
C ARG A 156 -28.72 -10.66 1.55
N PRO A 157 -29.41 -11.77 1.20
CA PRO A 157 -29.13 -13.08 1.80
C PRO A 157 -27.69 -13.57 1.61
N ASP A 158 -27.04 -13.23 0.50
CA ASP A 158 -25.62 -13.55 0.27
C ASP A 158 -24.68 -12.75 1.19
N VAL A 159 -24.99 -11.49 1.46
CA VAL A 159 -24.22 -10.62 2.36
C VAL A 159 -24.38 -11.09 3.81
N LEU A 160 -25.61 -11.38 4.23
CA LEU A 160 -25.88 -11.91 5.57
C LEU A 160 -25.18 -13.26 5.81
N ARG A 161 -25.20 -14.18 4.84
CA ARG A 161 -24.45 -15.44 4.96
C ARG A 161 -22.94 -15.20 5.11
N ARG A 162 -22.39 -14.20 4.41
CA ARG A 162 -20.96 -13.89 4.44
C ARG A 162 -20.49 -13.24 5.73
N PHE A 163 -21.28 -12.36 6.35
CA PHE A 163 -20.84 -11.52 7.46
C PHE A 163 -21.55 -11.78 8.81
N THR A 164 -22.62 -12.60 8.80
CA THR A 164 -23.39 -12.95 10.01
C THR A 164 -23.35 -14.43 10.34
N ALA A 165 -22.76 -15.29 9.50
CA ALA A 165 -22.58 -16.70 9.84
C ALA A 165 -21.74 -16.82 11.13
N GLN A 166 -22.41 -17.33 12.16
CA GLN A 166 -21.98 -17.59 13.54
C GLN A 166 -20.92 -18.70 13.57
N GLN A 167 -19.94 -18.59 14.45
CA GLN A 167 -19.77 -19.52 15.58
C GLN A 167 -20.17 -20.95 15.23
N VAL A 168 -19.17 -21.75 14.81
CA VAL A 168 -19.10 -23.16 15.18
C VAL A 168 -17.97 -23.27 16.18
#